data_AF-X0ZIC4-F1
#
_entry.id   AF-X0ZIC4-F1
#
_cell.length_a   1.000
_cell.length_b   1.000
_cell.length_c   1.000
_cell.angle_alpha   90.00
_cell.angle_beta   90.00
_cell.angle_gamma   90.00
#
_symmetry.space_group_name_H-M   'P 1'
#
loop_
_entity.id
_entity.type
_entity.pdbx_description
1 polymer ?
#
loop_
_entity_poly.entity_id
_entity_poly.type
_entity_poly.pdbx_seq_one_letter_code
_entity_poly.pdbx_strand_id
1 'polypeptide(L)'
;MNNVKIQIAEFLALGINPDKSVLYLQSDIPEIAELTVYFSMFTPISRMERNPTYKEQLKELSNKNIKMMGFLGYPILMASDIIIVHADFVPVGEDQLPHIEITRELARKFNK
;
A
#
# COMPACT_ATOMS: atom_id res chain seq x y z
N MET A 1 5.23 5.79 17.69
CA MET A 1 4.25 6.88 17.94
C MET A 1 4.79 8.29 17.68
N ASN A 2 6.05 8.63 18.01
CA ASN A 2 6.55 10.00 17.80
C ASN A 2 6.48 10.44 16.32
N ASN A 3 6.89 9.57 15.40
CA ASN A 3 6.91 9.87 13.96
C ASN A 3 5.51 10.12 13.37
N VAL A 4 4.49 9.39 13.83
CA VAL A 4 3.10 9.58 13.38
C VAL A 4 2.60 10.98 13.75
N LYS A 5 2.86 11.41 14.99
CA LYS A 5 2.48 12.76 15.44
C LYS A 5 3.19 13.86 14.65
N ILE A 6 4.46 13.65 14.31
CA ILE A 6 5.25 14.58 13.48
C ILE A 6 4.64 14.68 12.08
N GLN A 7 4.36 13.55 11.42
CA GLN A 7 3.75 13.56 10.07
C GLN A 7 2.38 14.24 10.04
N ILE A 8 1.54 14.00 11.05
CA ILE A 8 0.24 14.68 11.16
C ILE A 8 0.47 16.19 11.30
N ALA A 9 1.40 16.62 12.14
CA ALA A 9 1.73 18.03 12.30
C ALA A 9 2.24 18.67 10.98
N GLU A 10 3.05 17.94 10.21
CA GLU A 10 3.54 18.37 8.90
C GLU A 10 2.40 18.52 7.89
N PHE A 11 1.47 17.56 7.81
CA PHE A 11 0.31 17.68 6.93
C PHE A 11 -0.56 18.89 7.27
N LEU A 12 -0.81 19.13 8.56
CA LEU A 12 -1.55 20.31 9.00
C LEU A 12 -0.80 21.61 8.68
N ALA A 13 0.52 21.65 8.88
CA ALA A 13 1.35 22.80 8.56
C ALA A 13 1.41 23.09 7.06
N LEU A 14 1.35 22.06 6.21
CA LEU A 14 1.29 22.16 4.75
C LEU A 14 -0.12 22.49 4.21
N GLY A 15 -1.11 22.63 5.09
CA GLY A 15 -2.45 23.10 4.74
C GLY A 15 -3.49 22.02 4.46
N ILE A 16 -3.22 20.76 4.80
CA ILE A 16 -4.27 19.73 4.83
C ILE A 16 -5.28 20.10 5.91
N ASN A 17 -6.52 20.33 5.51
CA ASN A 17 -7.61 20.69 6.40
C ASN A 17 -8.43 19.45 6.79
N PRO A 18 -8.47 19.04 8.09
CA PRO A 18 -9.26 17.90 8.56
C PRO A 18 -10.77 18.04 8.35
N ASP A 19 -11.30 19.25 8.21
CA ASP A 19 -12.72 19.49 7.91
C ASP A 19 -13.06 19.21 6.44
N LYS A 20 -12.04 19.10 5.57
CA LYS A 20 -12.18 18.85 4.13
C LYS A 20 -11.59 17.50 3.69
N SER A 21 -10.74 16.91 4.52
CA SER A 21 -9.97 15.70 4.21
C SER A 21 -9.96 14.76 5.40
N VAL A 22 -10.04 13.46 5.15
CA VAL A 22 -9.94 12.43 6.19
C VAL A 22 -8.48 12.04 6.36
N LEU A 23 -7.92 12.33 7.55
CA LEU A 23 -6.64 11.78 8.00
C LEU A 23 -6.91 10.64 8.97
N TYR A 24 -6.34 9.46 8.71
CA TYR A 24 -6.50 8.30 9.57
C TYR A 24 -5.16 7.58 9.75
N LEU A 25 -5.05 6.80 10.82
CA LEU A 25 -3.92 5.91 11.08
C LEU A 25 -4.27 4.52 10.56
N GLN A 26 -3.49 4.00 9.62
CA GLN A 26 -3.76 2.68 8.99
C GLN A 26 -3.95 1.57 10.03
N SER A 27 -3.12 1.54 11.09
CA SER A 27 -3.21 0.51 12.12
C SER A 27 -4.48 0.57 12.98
N ASP A 28 -5.23 1.68 12.92
CA ASP A 28 -6.49 1.84 13.65
C ASP A 28 -7.69 1.29 12.85
N ILE A 29 -7.47 0.86 11.60
CA ILE A 29 -8.49 0.28 10.71
C ILE A 29 -8.17 -1.21 10.46
N PRO A 30 -8.61 -2.12 11.35
CA PRO A 30 -8.28 -3.55 11.24
C PRO A 30 -8.80 -4.20 9.95
N GLU A 31 -9.84 -3.65 9.34
CA GLU A 31 -10.44 -4.11 8.08
C GLU A 31 -9.44 -4.07 6.91
N ILE A 32 -8.45 -3.16 6.95
CA ILE A 32 -7.36 -3.12 5.97
C ILE A 32 -6.53 -4.40 6.04
N ALA A 33 -6.19 -4.85 7.25
CA ALA A 33 -5.43 -6.07 7.45
C ALA A 33 -6.25 -7.31 7.04
N GLU A 34 -7.54 -7.33 7.36
CA GLU A 34 -8.45 -8.40 6.95
C GLU A 34 -8.56 -8.49 5.41
N LEU A 35 -8.80 -7.36 4.74
CA LEU A 35 -8.89 -7.31 3.28
C LEU A 35 -7.59 -7.74 2.60
N THR A 36 -6.44 -7.38 3.19
CA THR A 36 -5.12 -7.83 2.73
C THR A 36 -5.01 -9.35 2.76
N VAL A 37 -5.52 -10.00 3.81
CA VAL A 37 -5.57 -11.46 3.88
C VAL A 37 -6.42 -12.01 2.75
N TYR A 38 -7.63 -11.49 2.51
CA TYR A 38 -8.48 -11.96 1.42
C TYR A 38 -7.83 -11.81 0.03
N PHE A 39 -7.21 -10.67 -0.25
CA PHE A 39 -6.49 -10.47 -1.51
C PHE A 39 -5.26 -11.37 -1.64
N SER A 40 -4.59 -11.68 -0.54
CA SER A 40 -3.45 -12.62 -0.56
C SER A 40 -3.86 -14.02 -1.00
N MET A 41 -5.07 -14.48 -0.67
CA MET A 41 -5.54 -15.85 -0.97
C MET A 41 -5.59 -16.17 -2.46
N PHE A 42 -5.67 -15.15 -3.31
CA PHE A 42 -5.75 -15.33 -4.75
C PHE A 42 -4.63 -14.58 -5.51
N THR A 43 -3.59 -14.14 -4.82
CA THR A 43 -2.43 -13.48 -5.42
C THR A 43 -1.24 -14.43 -5.50
N PRO A 44 -0.80 -14.85 -6.71
CA PRO A 44 0.35 -15.74 -6.84
C PRO A 44 1.64 -15.07 -6.37
N ILE A 45 2.46 -15.80 -5.59
CA ILE A 45 3.78 -15.34 -5.13
C ILE A 45 4.65 -14.87 -6.32
N SER A 46 4.64 -15.61 -7.43
CA SER A 46 5.39 -15.27 -8.63
C SER A 46 4.97 -13.95 -9.29
N ARG A 47 3.74 -13.46 -9.04
CA ARG A 47 3.32 -12.12 -9.47
C ARG A 47 3.99 -11.03 -8.65
N MET A 48 4.18 -11.25 -7.35
CA MET A 48 4.86 -10.32 -6.44
C MET A 48 6.37 -10.32 -6.67
N GLU A 49 6.98 -11.49 -6.86
CA GLU A 49 8.43 -11.60 -7.16
C GLU A 49 8.83 -10.95 -8.49
N ARG A 50 7.87 -10.80 -9.42
CA ARG A 50 8.07 -10.12 -10.71
C ARG A 50 7.85 -8.61 -10.66
N ASN A 51 7.39 -8.06 -9.53
CA ASN A 51 7.23 -6.62 -9.37
C ASN A 51 8.60 -5.91 -9.58
N PRO A 52 8.71 -4.97 -10.54
CA PRO A 52 9.94 -4.22 -10.79
C PRO A 52 10.48 -3.52 -9.54
N THR A 53 9.61 -2.84 -8.79
CA THR A 53 9.97 -2.08 -7.58
C THR A 53 10.59 -3.00 -6.52
N TYR A 54 10.02 -4.21 -6.32
CA TYR A 54 10.58 -5.20 -5.40
C TYR A 54 11.98 -5.68 -5.84
N LYS A 55 12.18 -5.90 -7.14
CA LYS A 55 13.48 -6.33 -7.69
C LYS A 55 14.55 -5.25 -7.57
N GLU A 56 14.18 -3.99 -7.76
CA GLU A 56 15.09 -2.85 -7.61
C GLU A 56 15.49 -2.67 -6.15
N GLN A 57 14.51 -2.66 -5.24
CA GLN A 57 14.74 -2.57 -3.80
C GLN A 57 15.63 -3.71 -3.30
N LEU A 58 15.45 -4.94 -3.78
CA LEU A 58 16.33 -6.07 -3.45
C LEU A 58 17.80 -5.88 -3.85
N LYS A 59 18.07 -5.12 -4.91
CA LYS A 59 19.43 -4.85 -5.39
C LYS A 59 20.10 -3.74 -4.58
N GLU A 60 19.35 -2.68 -4.28
CA GLU A 60 19.86 -1.49 -3.60
C GLU A 60 20.11 -1.74 -2.12
N LEU A 61 19.21 -2.47 -1.49
CA LEU A 61 19.18 -2.70 -0.06
C LEU A 61 19.65 -4.13 0.18
N SER A 62 20.96 -4.35 0.02
CA SER A 62 21.66 -5.62 0.22
C SER A 62 21.60 -6.17 1.66
N ASN A 63 20.88 -5.49 2.55
CA ASN A 63 20.63 -5.91 3.93
C ASN A 63 19.54 -6.99 4.03
N LYS A 64 19.80 -7.98 4.87
CA LYS A 64 19.09 -9.27 4.99
C LYS A 64 17.58 -9.22 5.29
N ASN A 65 17.00 -8.04 5.54
CA ASN A 65 15.61 -7.90 5.99
C ASN A 65 14.58 -7.65 4.86
N ILE A 66 15.00 -7.55 3.60
CA ILE A 66 14.06 -7.35 2.48
C ILE A 66 13.31 -8.63 2.09
N LYS A 67 13.88 -9.79 2.39
CA LYS A 67 13.26 -11.09 2.08
C LYS A 67 12.23 -11.50 3.15
N MET A 68 11.43 -10.55 3.61
CA MET A 68 10.33 -10.78 4.54
C MET A 68 9.00 -10.85 3.78
N MET A 69 8.09 -11.72 4.20
CA MET A 69 6.78 -11.86 3.56
C MET A 69 6.01 -10.54 3.55
N GLY A 70 6.10 -9.74 4.61
CA GLY A 70 5.46 -8.42 4.66
C GLY A 70 6.00 -7.47 3.58
N PHE A 71 7.29 -7.53 3.27
CA PHE A 71 7.88 -6.70 2.21
C PHE A 71 7.57 -7.24 0.81
N LEU A 72 7.43 -8.56 0.63
CA LEU A 72 6.94 -9.11 -0.63
C LEU A 72 5.45 -8.77 -0.86
N GLY A 73 4.67 -8.78 0.21
CA GLY A 73 3.21 -8.62 0.20
C GLY A 73 2.69 -7.21 0.37
N TYR A 74 3.52 -6.20 0.67
CA TYR A 74 3.03 -4.83 0.87
C TYR A 74 2.26 -4.24 -0.33
N PRO A 75 2.51 -4.63 -1.60
CA PRO A 75 1.65 -4.16 -2.69
C PRO A 75 0.19 -4.62 -2.56
N ILE A 76 -0.05 -5.77 -1.91
CA ILE A 76 -1.40 -6.27 -1.60
C ILE A 76 -2.02 -5.46 -0.45
N LEU A 77 -1.22 -5.09 0.54
CA LEU A 77 -1.64 -4.19 1.62
C LEU A 77 -2.04 -2.82 1.05
N MET A 78 -1.19 -2.22 0.22
CA MET A 78 -1.47 -0.97 -0.48
C MET A 78 -2.73 -1.05 -1.34
N ALA A 79 -2.95 -2.17 -2.05
CA ALA A 79 -4.18 -2.37 -2.79
C ALA A 79 -5.41 -2.40 -1.87
N SER A 80 -5.30 -2.97 -0.68
CA SER A 80 -6.36 -2.99 0.32
C SER A 80 -6.67 -1.59 0.85
N ASP A 81 -5.64 -0.78 1.14
CA ASP A 81 -5.79 0.62 1.54
C ASP A 81 -6.57 1.44 0.51
N ILE A 82 -6.31 1.21 -0.79
CA ILE A 82 -6.94 1.94 -1.89
C ILE A 82 -8.37 1.47 -2.13
N ILE A 83 -8.59 0.15 -2.15
CA ILE A 83 -9.88 -0.43 -2.54
C ILE A 83 -10.92 -0.23 -1.44
N ILE A 84 -10.55 -0.31 -0.16
CA ILE A 84 -11.51 -0.21 0.95
C ILE A 84 -12.23 1.14 1.00
N VAL A 85 -11.57 2.21 0.53
CA VAL A 85 -12.15 3.56 0.46
C VAL A 85 -12.78 3.89 -0.89
N HIS A 86 -12.82 2.91 -1.81
CA HIS A 86 -13.41 3.06 -3.15
C HIS A 86 -12.78 4.23 -3.93
N ALA A 87 -11.45 4.39 -3.87
CA ALA A 87 -10.78 5.53 -4.48
C ALA A 87 -10.92 5.57 -6.01
N ASP A 88 -11.41 6.69 -6.54
CA ASP A 88 -11.42 6.97 -7.99
C ASP A 88 -10.04 7.40 -8.51
N PHE A 89 -9.28 8.12 -7.69
CA PHE A 89 -7.97 8.66 -8.04
C PHE A 89 -6.97 8.41 -6.91
N VAL A 90 -5.74 8.03 -7.26
CA VAL A 90 -4.65 7.78 -6.31
C VAL A 90 -3.40 8.52 -6.78
N PRO A 91 -3.04 9.66 -6.14
CA PRO A 91 -1.85 10.42 -6.52
C PRO A 91 -0.60 9.71 -6.00
N VAL A 92 0.28 9.29 -6.90
CA VAL A 92 1.55 8.62 -6.58
C VAL A 92 2.66 9.03 -7.54
N GLY A 93 3.92 8.80 -7.14
CA GLY A 93 5.08 8.93 -8.03
C GLY A 93 5.13 7.82 -9.08
N GLU A 94 5.95 8.02 -10.12
CA GLU A 94 6.13 7.06 -11.22
C GLU A 94 6.64 5.69 -10.73
N ASP A 95 7.42 5.68 -9.66
CA ASP A 95 7.97 4.49 -9.00
C ASP A 95 6.89 3.57 -8.38
N GLN A 96 5.69 4.11 -8.14
CA GLN A 96 4.56 3.39 -7.57
C GLN A 96 3.58 2.85 -8.62
N LEU A 97 3.77 3.18 -9.89
CA LEU A 97 2.90 2.68 -10.98
C LEU A 97 2.74 1.15 -10.98
N PRO A 98 3.78 0.34 -10.70
CA PRO A 98 3.61 -1.11 -10.59
C PRO A 98 2.62 -1.55 -9.50
N HIS A 99 2.54 -0.82 -8.38
CA HIS A 99 1.58 -1.12 -7.29
C HIS A 99 0.16 -0.71 -7.65
N ILE A 100 0.00 0.40 -8.38
CA ILE A 100 -1.31 0.82 -8.88
C ILE A 100 -1.86 -0.21 -9.87
N GLU A 101 -1.03 -0.78 -10.75
CA GLU A 101 -1.51 -1.85 -11.66
C GLU A 101 -1.85 -3.14 -10.90
N ILE A 102 -1.06 -3.53 -9.89
CA ILE A 102 -1.44 -4.65 -8.98
C ILE A 102 -2.80 -4.38 -8.34
N THR A 103 -3.04 -3.16 -7.86
CA THR A 103 -4.32 -2.77 -7.25
C THR A 103 -5.48 -2.95 -8.24
N ARG A 104 -5.31 -2.49 -9.49
CA ARG A 104 -6.32 -2.64 -10.55
C ARG A 104 -6.56 -4.11 -10.93
N GLU A 105 -5.49 -4.91 -11.01
CA GLU A 105 -5.59 -6.35 -11.23
C GLU A 105 -6.42 -7.05 -10.14
N LEU A 106 -6.15 -6.73 -8.86
CA LEU A 106 -6.87 -7.30 -7.73
C LEU A 106 -8.35 -6.91 -7.72
N ALA A 107 -8.65 -5.62 -7.90
CA ALA A 107 -10.03 -5.13 -7.97
C ALA A 107 -10.82 -5.80 -9.12
N ARG A 108 -10.23 -5.90 -10.31
CA ARG A 108 -10.85 -6.58 -11.46
C ARG A 108 -11.07 -8.07 -11.19
N LYS A 109 -10.15 -8.73 -10.49
CA LYS A 109 -10.25 -10.16 -10.19
C LYS A 109 -11.31 -10.44 -9.12
N PHE A 110 -11.45 -9.57 -8.12
CA PHE A 110 -12.45 -9.70 -7.07
C PHE A 110 -13.88 -9.47 -7.60
N ASN A 111 -14.05 -8.56 -8.55
CA ASN A 111 -15.35 -8.23 -9.14
C ASN A 111 -15.84 -9.21 -10.22
N LYS A 112 -15.05 -10.23 -10.57
CA LYS A 112 -15.43 -11.27 -11.53
C LYS A 112 -16.10 -12.43 -10.82
#